data_AF-A0A8J7AJS6-F1
#
_entry.id   AF-A0A8J7AJS6-F1
#
_cell.length_a   1.000
_cell.length_b   1.000
_cell.length_c   1.000
_cell.angle_alpha   90.00
_cell.angle_beta   90.00
_cell.angle_gamma   90.00
#
_symmetry.space_group_name_H-M   'P 1'
#
loop_
_entity.id
_entity.type
_entity.pdbx_description
1 polymer ?
#
loop_
_entity_poly.entity_id
_entity_poly.type
_entity_poly.pdbx_seq_one_letter_code
_entity_poly.pdbx_strand_id
1 'polypeptide(L)' 'MGGKTDLERVVAYVPPELKQELEEWAQADERSVSWLVAKLIDKSLQERRKQRSALEVANMR' A
#
# COMPACT_ATOMS: atom_id res chain seq x y z
N MET A 1 -15.73 17.26 11.83
CA MET A 1 -15.13 16.54 12.97
C MET A 1 -13.72 16.13 12.59
N GLY A 2 -12.73 16.97 12.92
CA GLY A 2 -11.34 16.76 12.58
C GLY A 2 -10.60 16.05 13.72
N GLY A 3 -10.47 14.73 13.60
CA GLY A 3 -9.39 14.01 14.27
C GLY A 3 -8.20 14.03 13.32
N LYS A 4 -7.14 14.77 13.65
CA LYS A 4 -5.87 14.62 12.95
C LYS A 4 -5.41 13.18 13.18
N THR A 5 -5.52 12.33 12.17
CA THR A 5 -4.82 11.06 12.18
C THR A 5 -3.34 11.37 12.25
N ASP A 6 -2.67 10.92 13.32
CA ASP A 6 -1.24 11.07 13.56
C ASP A 6 -0.45 10.10 12.65
N LEU A 7 -0.66 10.25 11.35
CA LEU A 7 -0.11 9.39 10.31
C LEU A 7 0.83 10.21 9.44
N GLU A 8 2.01 9.65 9.23
CA GLU A 8 3.00 10.18 8.29
C GLU A 8 2.54 10.04 6.85
N ARG A 9 2.92 11.00 6.00
CA ARG A 9 2.53 11.04 4.58
C ARG A 9 3.71 10.69 3.68
N VAL A 10 3.45 9.85 2.69
CA VAL A 10 4.34 9.60 1.56
C VAL A 10 3.71 10.20 0.30
N VAL A 11 4.51 10.88 -0.53
CA VAL A 11 4.08 11.45 -1.82
C VAL A 11 4.93 10.84 -2.92
N ALA A 12 4.27 10.38 -3.99
CA ALA A 12 4.92 9.81 -5.16
C ALA A 12 4.21 10.26 -6.43
N TYR A 13 4.97 10.41 -7.52
CA TYR A 13 4.42 10.61 -8.85
C TYR A 13 4.19 9.26 -9.52
N VAL A 14 3.07 9.12 -10.22
CA VAL A 14 2.72 7.94 -11.00
C VAL A 14 2.25 8.37 -12.39
N PRO A 15 2.36 7.51 -13.41
CA PRO A 15 1.75 7.76 -14.71
C PRO A 15 0.24 8.03 -14.59
N PRO A 16 -0.34 8.88 -15.46
CA PRO A 16 -1.77 9.19 -15.43
C PRO A 16 -2.66 7.95 -15.50
N GLU A 17 -2.26 6.96 -16.29
CA GLU A 17 -3.01 5.72 -16.52
C GLU A 17 -3.13 4.91 -15.23
N LEU A 18 -2.04 4.85 -14.45
CA LEU A 18 -2.03 4.17 -13.15
C LEU A 18 -2.92 4.88 -12.15
N LYS A 19 -2.90 6.22 -12.13
CA LYS A 19 -3.78 7.01 -11.28
C LYS A 19 -5.25 6.74 -11.60
N GLN A 20 -5.61 6.70 -12.89
CA GLN A 20 -6.97 6.40 -13.33
C GLN A 20 -7.41 5.00 -12.87
N GLU A 21 -6.57 3.98 -13.04
CA GLU A 21 -6.87 2.62 -12.59
C GLU A 21 -7.12 2.55 -11.07
N LEU A 22 -6.33 3.27 -10.27
CA LEU A 22 -6.54 3.37 -8.82
C LEU A 22 -7.84 4.08 -8.45
N GLU A 23 -8.22 5.12 -9.20
CA GLU A 23 -9.47 5.86 -9.00
C GLU A 23 -10.70 4.99 -9.33
N GLU A 24 -10.66 4.26 -10.44
CA GLU A 24 -11.72 3.33 -10.86
C GLU A 24 -11.89 2.19 -9.85
N TRP A 25 -10.77 1.61 -9.38
CA TRP A 25 -10.81 0.56 -8.37
C TRP A 25 -11.37 1.10 -7.04
N ALA A 26 -10.86 2.23 -6.54
CA ALA A 26 -11.36 2.81 -5.30
C ALA A 26 -12.87 3.12 -5.37
N GLN A 27 -13.35 3.58 -6.53
CA GLN A 27 -14.77 3.83 -6.78
C GLN A 27 -15.59 2.54 -6.72
N ALA A 28 -15.14 1.46 -7.36
CA ALA A 28 -15.82 0.17 -7.35
C ALA A 28 -15.95 -0.42 -5.94
N ASP A 29 -14.95 -0.18 -5.08
CA ASP A 29 -14.92 -0.68 -3.70
C ASP A 29 -15.62 0.26 -2.69
N GLU A 30 -16.17 1.39 -3.15
CA GLU A 30 -16.73 2.47 -2.31
C GLU A 30 -15.72 3.00 -1.25
N ARG A 31 -14.47 3.20 -1.67
CA ARG A 31 -13.36 3.67 -0.83
C ARG A 31 -12.66 4.89 -1.42
N SER A 32 -11.84 5.55 -0.61
CA SER A 32 -10.94 6.58 -1.11
C SER A 32 -9.69 5.96 -1.72
N VAL A 33 -9.10 6.63 -2.71
CA VAL A 33 -7.79 6.25 -3.30
C VAL A 33 -6.72 6.14 -2.21
N SER A 34 -6.71 7.07 -1.25
CA SER A 34 -5.77 7.03 -0.12
C SER A 34 -5.90 5.77 0.74
N TRP A 35 -7.13 5.28 0.94
CA TRP A 35 -7.37 4.04 1.68
C TRP A 35 -6.88 2.83 0.88
N LEU A 36 -7.22 2.77 -0.42
CA LEU A 36 -6.80 1.67 -1.31
C LEU A 36 -5.27 1.58 -1.37
N VAL A 37 -4.59 2.69 -1.64
CA VAL A 37 -3.13 2.74 -1.71
C VAL A 37 -2.49 2.34 -0.38
N ALA A 38 -3.05 2.77 0.76
CA ALA A 38 -2.55 2.35 2.06
C ALA A 38 -2.63 0.83 2.26
N LYS A 39 -3.71 0.18 1.79
CA LYS A 39 -3.87 -1.29 1.86
C LYS A 39 -2.94 -2.03 0.92
N LEU A 40 -2.74 -1.52 -0.30
CA LEU A 40 -1.80 -2.09 -1.25
C LEU A 40 -0.36 -2.04 -0.70
N ILE A 41 0.05 -0.90 -0.15
CA ILE A 41 1.37 -0.74 0.47
C ILE A 41 1.55 -1.67 1.67
N ASP A 42 0.57 -1.74 2.58
CA ASP A 42 0.63 -2.64 3.75
C ASP A 42 0.80 -4.11 3.30
N LYS A 43 0.00 -4.56 2.33
CA LYS A 43 0.11 -5.91 1.77
C LYS A 43 1.51 -6.18 1.20
N SER A 44 2.03 -5.30 0.34
CA SER A 44 3.37 -5.48 -0.26
C SER A 44 4.49 -5.48 0.78
N LEU A 45 4.37 -4.66 1.83
CA LEU A 45 5.34 -4.65 2.94
C LEU A 45 5.30 -5.94 3.75
N GLN A 46 4.10 -6.49 4.01
CA GLN A 46 3.95 -7.77 4.69
C GLN A 46 4.54 -8.92 3.86
N GLU A 47 4.30 -8.94 2.55
CA GLU A 47 4.87 -9.93 1.63
C GLU A 47 6.39 -9.86 1.60
N ARG A 48 6.96 -8.64 1.50
CA ARG A 48 8.42 -8.43 1.56
C ARG A 48 9.02 -8.93 2.87
N ARG A 49 8.38 -8.68 4.02
CA ARG A 49 8.83 -9.18 5.33
C ARG A 49 8.85 -10.70 5.36
N LYS A 50 7.79 -11.36 4.87
CA LYS A 50 7.70 -12.83 4.80
C LYS A 50 8.80 -13.43 3.92
N GLN A 51 9.06 -12.84 2.75
CA GLN A 51 10.13 -13.29 1.86
C GLN A 51 11.51 -13.17 2.52
N ARG A 52 11.78 -12.05 3.22
CA ARG A 52 13.05 -11.86 3.93
C ARG A 52 13.25 -12.89 5.05
N SER A 53 12.21 -13.15 5.85
CA SER A 53 12.28 -14.16 6.92
C SER A 53 12.50 -15.57 6.37
N ALA A 54 11.88 -15.92 5.22
CA ALA A 54 12.11 -17.20 4.58
C ALA A 54 13.57 -17.36 4.09
N LEU A 55 14.15 -16.29 3.53
CA LEU A 55 15.55 -16.26 3.11
C LEU A 55 16.51 -16.34 4.31
N GLU A 56 16.23 -15.63 5.41
CA GLU A 56 17.03 -15.69 6.64
C GLU A 56 17.05 -17.10 7.25
N VAL A 57 15.91 -17.79 7.27
CA VAL A 57 15.83 -19.20 7.74
C VAL A 57 16.58 -20.15 6.82
N ALA A 58 16.53 -19.93 5.50
CA ALA A 58 17.24 -20.76 4.53
C ALA A 58 18.77 -20.58 4.62
N ASN A 59 19.24 -19.36 4.92
CA ASN A 59 20.66 -19.04 5.04
C ASN A 59 21.29 -19.48 6.39
N MET A 60 20.47 -19.94 7.34
CA MET A 60 20.89 -20.47 8.64
C MET A 60 20.95 -22.01 8.70
N ARG A 61 20.61 -22.71 7.61
CA ARG A 61 20.72 -24.16 7.47
C ARG A 61 21.91 -24.52 6.60
#